data_AF-A0A960L6Y7-F1
#
_entry.id   AF-A0A960L6Y7-F1
#
_cell.length_a   1.000
_cell.length_b   1.000
_cell.length_c   1.000
_cell.angle_alpha   90.00
_cell.angle_beta   90.00
_cell.angle_gamma   90.00
#
_symmetry.space_group_name_H-M   'P 1'
#
loop_
_entity.id
_entity.type
_entity.pdbx_description
1 polymer ?
#
loop_
_entity_poly.entity_id
_entity_poly.type
_entity_poly.pdbx_seq_one_letter_code
_entity_poly.pdbx_strand_id
1 'polypeptide(L)'
;MTTSSGATLPAASSKSLDARSVWSNTMKPHEVPYPTLSPDTDPHAEAVQLEIYRRMSPGRKIELVFEAIEMNRALILAGLRKRFPKAGEQELRRRLFGICLGEELATKAYGPLEDPD
;
A
#
# COMPACT_ATOMS: atom_id res chain seq x y z
N MET A 1 1.16 14.52 62.46
CA MET A 1 1.50 15.83 61.87
C MET A 1 2.57 15.60 60.81
N THR A 2 2.19 15.63 59.54
CA THR A 2 3.12 15.86 58.43
C THR A 2 2.32 16.49 57.30
N THR A 3 2.76 17.67 56.91
CA THR A 3 2.22 18.56 55.89
C THR A 3 2.95 18.37 54.56
N SER A 4 2.37 18.99 53.52
CA SER A 4 2.94 19.41 52.21
C SER A 4 2.60 18.47 51.04
N SER A 5 1.62 18.83 50.18
CA SER A 5 1.65 19.90 49.13
C SER A 5 2.59 19.51 47.99
N GLY A 6 2.22 19.47 46.70
CA GLY A 6 1.01 19.84 45.96
C GLY A 6 1.39 19.89 44.46
N ALA A 7 0.44 19.65 43.55
CA ALA A 7 0.40 20.25 42.20
C ALA A 7 -0.78 19.64 41.40
N THR A 8 -1.84 20.43 41.25
CA THR A 8 -2.96 20.23 40.32
C THR A 8 -2.62 20.90 38.99
N LEU A 9 -3.01 20.32 37.84
CA LEU A 9 -3.37 20.98 36.56
C LEU A 9 -3.96 19.92 35.57
N PRO A 10 -4.72 20.30 34.52
CA PRO A 10 -6.18 20.10 34.50
C PRO A 10 -6.69 19.03 33.52
N ALA A 11 -7.98 18.73 33.67
CA ALA A 11 -8.79 17.84 32.83
C ALA A 11 -8.87 18.28 31.35
N ALA A 12 -8.72 17.32 30.44
CA ALA A 12 -9.07 17.48 29.03
C ALA A 12 -10.39 16.77 28.73
N SER A 13 -11.35 17.58 28.28
CA SER A 13 -12.75 17.35 27.96
C SER A 13 -13.07 16.06 27.18
N SER A 14 -14.09 15.36 27.67
CA SER A 14 -14.82 14.31 26.98
C SER A 14 -15.69 14.89 25.86
N LYS A 15 -15.30 14.69 24.60
CA LYS A 15 -16.27 14.70 23.48
C LYS A 15 -16.51 13.26 23.04
N SER A 16 -17.74 12.83 23.26
CA SER A 16 -18.35 11.57 22.88
C SER A 16 -18.32 11.39 21.36
N LEU A 17 -17.72 10.29 20.91
CA LEU A 17 -17.85 9.78 19.54
C LEU A 17 -18.97 8.74 19.52
N ASP A 18 -20.06 9.05 18.81
CA ASP A 18 -21.12 8.11 18.46
C ASP A 18 -20.54 7.05 17.51
N ALA A 19 -20.60 5.80 17.96
CA ALA A 19 -19.91 4.64 17.36
C ALA A 19 -20.54 4.14 16.04
N ARG A 20 -21.55 4.83 15.49
CA ARG A 20 -22.38 4.29 14.40
C ARG A 20 -22.00 4.68 12.95
N SER A 21 -21.07 5.60 12.67
CA SER A 21 -20.98 6.18 11.30
C SER A 21 -19.70 5.99 10.47
N VAL A 22 -18.61 5.39 10.96
CA VAL A 22 -17.37 5.26 10.12
C VAL A 22 -17.06 3.82 9.72
N TRP A 23 -17.64 2.84 10.40
CA TRP A 23 -17.56 1.41 10.07
C TRP A 23 -18.92 0.76 10.23
N SER A 24 -19.83 0.96 9.28
CA SER A 24 -21.05 0.15 9.21
C SER A 24 -20.76 -1.20 8.55
N ASN A 25 -19.82 -1.96 9.14
CA ASN A 25 -20.00 -3.38 9.49
C ASN A 25 -18.92 -3.84 10.50
N THR A 26 -19.14 -3.47 11.76
CA THR A 26 -19.06 -4.32 12.97
C THR A 26 -17.90 -5.33 13.15
N MET A 27 -16.65 -4.96 12.89
CA MET A 27 -15.50 -5.36 13.72
C MET A 27 -14.32 -4.44 13.44
N LYS A 28 -13.59 -4.04 14.49
CA LYS A 28 -12.37 -3.26 14.29
C LYS A 28 -11.21 -4.20 13.91
N PRO A 29 -10.25 -3.77 13.08
CA PRO A 29 -9.14 -4.62 12.61
C PRO A 29 -8.31 -5.31 13.73
N HIS A 30 -8.39 -4.84 14.97
CA HIS A 30 -7.66 -5.36 16.14
C HIS A 30 -8.49 -6.30 17.04
N GLU A 31 -9.71 -6.66 16.65
CA GLU A 31 -10.57 -7.63 17.36
C GLU A 31 -10.52 -9.05 16.74
N VAL A 32 -9.72 -9.26 15.68
CA VAL A 32 -9.59 -10.54 14.96
C VAL A 32 -8.29 -11.24 15.37
N PRO A 33 -8.26 -12.55 15.72
CA PRO A 33 -7.06 -13.20 16.27
C PRO A 33 -5.82 -13.21 15.35
N TYR A 34 -5.99 -12.95 14.05
CA TYR A 34 -5.11 -12.22 13.13
C TYR A 34 -5.84 -12.32 11.77
N PRO A 35 -6.46 -11.26 11.24
CA PRO A 35 -7.00 -11.33 9.89
C PRO A 35 -5.79 -11.28 8.95
N THR A 36 -5.81 -12.12 7.93
CA THR A 36 -4.72 -12.20 6.96
C THR A 36 -4.46 -10.86 6.27
N LEU A 37 -3.22 -10.61 5.83
CA LEU A 37 -2.83 -9.44 5.04
C LEU A 37 -3.65 -9.32 3.74
N SER A 38 -4.17 -10.44 3.24
CA SER A 38 -5.11 -10.50 2.14
C SER A 38 -6.27 -11.43 2.49
N PRO A 39 -7.54 -11.00 2.33
CA PRO A 39 -8.70 -11.86 2.59
C PRO A 39 -8.80 -13.05 1.62
N ASP A 40 -8.10 -12.99 0.49
CA ASP A 40 -8.00 -14.08 -0.50
C ASP A 40 -6.91 -15.11 -0.16
N THR A 41 -6.15 -14.89 0.91
CA THR A 41 -5.09 -15.80 1.37
C THR A 41 -5.55 -16.56 2.61
N ASP A 42 -5.42 -17.88 2.59
CA ASP A 42 -5.67 -18.72 3.75
C ASP A 42 -4.71 -18.38 4.93
N PRO A 43 -5.21 -18.27 6.18
CA PRO A 43 -4.37 -17.89 7.33
C PRO A 43 -3.17 -18.80 7.58
N HIS A 44 -3.28 -20.10 7.33
CA HIS A 44 -2.17 -21.02 7.49
C HIS A 44 -1.13 -20.82 6.39
N ALA A 45 -1.57 -20.60 5.14
CA ALA A 45 -0.67 -20.29 4.03
C ALA A 45 0.11 -18.98 4.29
N GLU A 46 -0.55 -17.95 4.81
CA GLU A 46 0.11 -16.70 5.19
C GLU A 46 1.14 -16.90 6.30
N ALA A 47 0.82 -17.69 7.33
CA ALA A 47 1.76 -17.98 8.41
C ALA A 47 3.04 -18.65 7.89
N VAL A 48 2.91 -19.59 6.94
CA VAL A 48 4.06 -20.22 6.26
C VAL A 48 4.86 -19.19 5.46
N GLN A 49 4.19 -18.34 4.68
CA GLN A 49 4.84 -17.28 3.90
C GLN A 49 5.63 -16.31 4.80
N LEU A 50 5.04 -15.88 5.91
CA LEU A 50 5.69 -14.98 6.88
C LEU A 50 6.92 -15.64 7.51
N GLU A 51 6.85 -16.93 7.85
CA GLU A 51 7.99 -17.65 8.40
C GLU A 51 9.12 -17.81 7.37
N ILE A 52 8.79 -18.09 6.12
CA ILE A 52 9.75 -18.09 5.01
C ILE A 52 10.46 -16.73 4.92
N TYR A 53 9.71 -15.63 4.92
CA TYR A 53 10.30 -14.29 4.89
C TYR A 53 11.13 -13.99 6.14
N ARG A 54 10.72 -14.40 7.35
CA ARG A 54 11.51 -14.18 8.57
C ARG A 54 12.88 -14.85 8.51
N ARG A 55 12.98 -16.02 7.87
CA ARG A 55 14.23 -16.78 7.69
C ARG A 55 15.11 -16.27 6.56
N MET A 56 14.57 -15.50 5.61
CA MET A 56 15.36 -14.94 4.51
C MET A 56 16.35 -13.88 5.00
N SER A 57 17.54 -13.87 4.40
CA SER A 57 18.49 -12.78 4.57
C SER A 57 17.90 -11.45 4.07
N PRO A 58 18.32 -10.30 4.62
CA PRO A 58 17.88 -8.99 4.13
C PRO A 58 18.14 -8.79 2.63
N GLY A 59 19.29 -9.25 2.13
CA GLY A 59 19.63 -9.18 0.70
C GLY A 59 18.64 -9.94 -0.18
N ARG A 60 18.27 -11.17 0.20
CA ARG A 60 17.31 -11.97 -0.58
C ARG A 60 15.92 -11.34 -0.60
N LYS A 61 15.51 -10.68 0.50
CA LYS A 61 14.24 -9.94 0.52
C LYS A 61 14.24 -8.80 -0.49
N ILE A 62 15.33 -8.03 -0.55
CA ILE A 62 15.47 -6.91 -1.49
C ILE A 62 15.46 -7.41 -2.94
N GLU A 63 16.15 -8.52 -3.23
CA GLU A 63 16.11 -9.16 -4.54
C GLU A 63 14.68 -9.54 -4.96
N LEU A 64 13.92 -10.20 -4.07
CA LEU A 64 12.52 -10.54 -4.34
C LEU A 64 11.65 -9.31 -4.60
N VAL A 65 11.89 -8.20 -3.89
CA VAL A 65 11.18 -6.93 -4.14
C VAL A 65 11.49 -6.40 -5.54
N PHE A 66 12.75 -6.42 -5.98
CA PHE A 66 13.11 -6.00 -7.34
C PHE A 66 12.53 -6.92 -8.41
N GLU A 67 12.58 -8.24 -8.20
CA GLU A 67 11.93 -9.23 -9.09
C GLU A 67 10.42 -8.95 -9.22
N ALA A 68 9.74 -8.66 -8.11
CA ALA A 68 8.32 -8.34 -8.11
C ALA A 68 8.00 -7.01 -8.83
N ILE A 69 8.86 -6.00 -8.70
CA ILE A 69 8.72 -4.72 -9.41
C ILE A 69 8.81 -4.93 -10.93
N GLU A 70 9.78 -5.70 -11.40
CA GLU A 70 9.93 -5.98 -12.83
C GLU A 70 8.76 -6.80 -13.38
N MET A 71 8.30 -7.81 -12.63
CA MET A 71 7.11 -8.58 -12.98
C MET A 71 5.87 -7.68 -13.10
N ASN A 72 5.65 -6.79 -12.13
CA ASN A 72 4.51 -5.86 -12.17
C ASN A 72 4.57 -4.93 -13.38
N ARG A 73 5.75 -4.38 -13.69
CA ARG A 73 5.95 -3.54 -14.90
C ARG A 73 5.63 -4.31 -16.18
N ALA A 74 6.04 -5.58 -16.28
CA ALA A 74 5.73 -6.43 -17.43
C ALA A 74 4.23 -6.68 -17.58
N LEU A 75 3.51 -6.94 -16.49
CA LEU A 75 2.05 -7.12 -16.48
C LEU A 75 1.33 -5.84 -16.92
N ILE A 76 1.74 -4.67 -16.39
CA ILE A 76 1.19 -3.38 -16.79
C ILE A 76 1.41 -3.14 -18.28
N LEU A 77 2.62 -3.37 -18.79
CA LEU A 77 2.94 -3.21 -20.22
C LEU A 77 2.11 -4.14 -21.10
N ALA A 78 1.92 -5.41 -20.71
CA ALA A 78 1.06 -6.34 -21.44
C ALA A 78 -0.40 -5.81 -21.51
N GLY A 79 -0.91 -5.30 -20.39
CA GLY A 79 -2.22 -4.65 -20.34
C GLY A 79 -2.32 -3.40 -21.21
N LEU A 80 -1.26 -2.57 -21.22
CA LEU A 80 -1.18 -1.37 -22.06
C LEU A 80 -1.18 -1.73 -23.55
N ARG A 81 -0.36 -2.69 -23.98
CA ARG A 81 -0.34 -3.17 -25.37
C ARG A 81 -1.71 -3.68 -25.83
N LYS A 82 -2.44 -4.36 -24.95
CA LYS A 82 -3.81 -4.80 -25.25
C LYS A 82 -4.79 -3.64 -25.44
N ARG A 83 -4.68 -2.57 -24.63
CA ARG A 83 -5.58 -1.41 -24.70
C ARG A 83 -5.20 -0.41 -25.80
N PHE A 84 -3.92 -0.30 -26.10
CA PHE A 84 -3.35 0.64 -27.07
C PHE A 84 -2.54 -0.11 -28.14
N PRO A 85 -3.20 -0.91 -29.00
CA PRO A 85 -2.50 -1.77 -29.96
C PRO A 85 -1.71 -1.00 -31.04
N LYS A 86 -1.98 0.30 -31.21
CA LYS A 86 -1.26 1.17 -32.14
C LYS A 86 -0.17 2.02 -31.48
N ALA A 87 -0.06 2.01 -30.16
CA ALA A 87 0.90 2.82 -29.44
C ALA A 87 2.34 2.32 -29.70
N GLY A 88 3.23 3.26 -29.95
CA GLY A 88 4.67 2.98 -30.03
C GLY A 88 5.27 2.69 -28.64
N GLU A 89 6.49 2.15 -28.62
CA GLU A 89 7.17 1.80 -27.35
C GLU A 89 7.41 3.01 -26.44
N GLN A 90 7.63 4.21 -26.99
CA GLN A 90 7.79 5.44 -26.18
C GLN A 90 6.50 5.84 -25.49
N GLU A 91 5.38 5.79 -26.20
CA GLU A 91 4.06 6.07 -25.62
C GLU A 91 3.71 5.04 -24.55
N LEU A 92 3.94 3.75 -24.81
CA LEU A 92 3.71 2.68 -23.84
C LEU A 92 4.57 2.85 -22.58
N ARG A 93 5.85 3.20 -22.74
CA ARG A 93 6.76 3.52 -21.63
C ARG A 93 6.25 4.72 -20.84
N ARG A 94 5.78 5.77 -21.52
CA ARG A 94 5.25 6.96 -20.84
C ARG A 94 3.96 6.66 -20.07
N ARG A 95 3.06 5.86 -20.64
CA ARG A 95 1.84 5.39 -19.96
C ARG A 95 2.16 4.48 -18.77
N LEU A 96 3.17 3.61 -18.87
CA LEU A 96 3.65 2.79 -17.75
C LEU A 96 4.07 3.67 -16.57
N PHE A 97 4.87 4.71 -16.82
CA PHE A 97 5.31 5.59 -15.73
C PHE A 97 4.20 6.47 -15.17
N GLY A 98 3.18 6.82 -15.97
CA GLY A 98 1.95 7.45 -15.47
C GLY A 98 1.23 6.57 -14.44
N ILE A 99 1.20 5.25 -14.65
CA ILE A 99 0.62 4.29 -13.70
C ILE A 99 1.52 4.10 -12.47
N CYS A 100 2.83 3.95 -12.65
CA CYS A 100 3.75 3.62 -11.55
C CYS A 100 4.05 4.81 -10.63
N LEU A 101 4.12 6.03 -11.16
CA LEU A 101 4.54 7.24 -10.42
C LEU A 101 3.38 8.20 -10.16
N GLY A 102 2.25 8.02 -10.86
CA GLY A 102 1.23 9.04 -11.00
C GLY A 102 1.57 10.06 -12.08
N GLU A 103 0.54 10.66 -12.66
CA GLU A 103 0.69 11.49 -13.87
C GLU A 103 1.50 12.77 -13.64
N GLU A 104 1.43 13.37 -12.45
CA GLU A 104 2.22 14.55 -12.10
C GLU A 104 3.73 14.27 -12.14
N LEU A 105 4.16 13.21 -11.46
CA LEU A 105 5.58 12.83 -11.41
C LEU A 105 6.06 12.29 -12.74
N ALA A 106 5.23 11.52 -13.44
CA ALA A 106 5.54 11.03 -14.77
C ALA A 106 5.74 12.19 -15.75
N THR A 107 4.92 13.25 -15.67
CA THR A 107 5.07 14.44 -16.51
C THR A 107 6.37 15.18 -16.23
N LYS A 108 6.71 15.37 -14.94
CA LYS A 108 7.95 16.05 -14.54
C LYS A 108 9.21 15.29 -14.97
N ALA A 109 9.19 13.96 -14.89
CA ALA A 109 10.36 13.13 -15.17
C ALA A 109 10.50 12.69 -16.65
N TYR A 110 9.37 12.49 -17.34
CA TYR A 110 9.32 11.88 -18.67
C TYR A 110 8.56 12.72 -19.72
N GLY A 111 8.14 13.95 -19.37
CA GLY A 111 7.39 14.84 -20.27
C GLY A 111 5.89 14.52 -20.30
N PRO A 112 5.06 15.37 -20.94
CA PRO A 112 3.63 15.10 -21.09
C PRO A 112 3.39 13.83 -21.92
N LEU A 113 2.26 13.17 -21.71
CA LEU A 113 1.81 12.12 -22.61
C LEU A 113 1.33 12.77 -23.92
N GLU A 114 2.00 12.46 -25.03
CA GLU A 114 1.54 12.89 -26.35
C GLU A 114 0.23 12.17 -26.68
N ASP A 115 -0.79 12.92 -27.12
CA ASP A 115 -2.00 12.32 -27.67
C ASP A 115 -1.67 11.81 -29.08
N PRO A 116 -2.05 10.56 -29.43
CA PRO A 116 -1.85 10.07 -30.78
C PRO A 116 -2.77 10.86 -31.74
N ASP A 117 -2.16 11.55 -32.71
CA ASP A 117 -2.84 12.15 -33.87
C ASP A 117 -3.67 11.12 -34.67
#